data_AF-A0A7J4MY86-F1
#
_entry.id   AF-A0A7J4MY86-F1
#
_cell.length_a   1.000
_cell.length_b   1.000
_cell.length_c   1.000
_cell.angle_alpha   90.00
_cell.angle_beta   90.00
_cell.angle_gamma   90.00
#
_symmetry.space_group_name_H-M   'P 1'
#
loop_
_entity.id
_entity.type
_entity.pdbx_description
1 polymer ?
#
loop_
_entity_poly.entity_id
_entity_poly.type
_entity_poly.pdbx_seq_one_letter_code
_entity_poly.pdbx_strand_id
1 'polypeptide(L)' 'MKQELITIKKGEYEKLKKKAEIADDILLQLELSLKDAEEGKIRKVA' A
#
# COMPACT_ATOMS: atom_id res chain seq x y z
N MET A 1 9.52 -11.42 23.34
CA MET A 1 8.97 -10.08 23.07
C MET A 1 7.59 -10.01 23.68
N LYS A 2 7.33 -9.08 24.61
CA LYS A 2 5.96 -8.84 25.11
C LYS A 2 5.19 -8.08 24.02
N GLN A 3 4.02 -8.58 23.62
CA GLN A 3 3.14 -7.87 22.70
C GLN A 3 2.46 -6.73 23.46
N GLU A 4 2.88 -5.49 23.19
CA GLU A 4 2.18 -4.31 23.66
C GLU A 4 0.98 -4.06 22.75
N LEU A 5 -0.21 -4.01 23.36
CA LEU A 5 -1.47 -3.76 22.66
C LEU A 5 -1.91 -2.33 22.91
N ILE A 6 -2.46 -1.70 21.88
CA ILE A 6 -2.95 -0.32 21.92
C ILE A 6 -4.47 -0.35 21.81
N THR A 7 -5.17 0.31 22.73
CA THR A 7 -6.63 0.42 22.68
C THR A 7 -7.01 1.70 21.94
N ILE A 8 -7.78 1.54 20.85
CA ILE A 8 -8.31 2.66 20.07
C ILE A 8 -9.81 2.52 19.87
N LYS A 9 -10.48 3.63 19.52
CA LYS A 9 -11.92 3.62 19.23
C LYS A 9 -12.17 2.82 17.94
N LYS A 10 -13.26 2.05 17.90
CA LYS A 10 -13.64 1.24 16.73
C LYS A 10 -13.65 2.03 15.41
N GLY A 11 -14.23 3.24 15.41
CA GLY A 11 -14.27 4.08 14.21
C GLY A 11 -12.91 4.58 13.74
N GLU A 12 -11.92 4.69 14.64
CA GLU A 12 -10.54 5.03 14.29
C GLU A 12 -9.80 3.81 13.72
N TYR A 13 -10.01 2.64 14.31
CA TYR A 13 -9.52 1.37 13.77
C TYR A 13 -10.00 1.13 12.33
N GLU A 14 -11.29 1.30 12.06
CA GLU A 14 -11.85 1.10 10.72
C GLU A 14 -11.26 2.08 9.69
N LYS A 15 -10.99 3.33 10.09
CA LYS A 15 -10.31 4.31 9.23
C LYS A 15 -8.87 3.90 8.94
N LEU A 16 -8.13 3.44 9.93
CA LEU A 16 -6.74 2.97 9.77
C LEU A 16 -6.69 1.72 8.90
N LYS A 17 -7.61 0.77 9.10
CA LYS A 17 -7.73 -0.44 8.29
C LYS A 17 -7.94 -0.12 6.80
N LYS A 18 -8.90 0.76 6.49
CA LYS A 18 -9.14 1.20 5.11
C LYS A 18 -7.92 1.89 4.48
N LYS A 19 -7.19 2.71 5.26
CA LYS A 19 -5.96 3.35 4.77
C LYS A 19 -4.86 2.33 4.47
N ALA A 20 -4.74 1.29 5.30
CA ALA A 20 -3.78 0.21 5.08
C ALA A 20 -4.11 -0.59 3.83
N GLU A 21 -5.38 -0.97 3.63
CA GLU A 21 -5.84 -1.67 2.42
C GLU A 21 -5.51 -0.88 1.14
N ILE A 22 -5.77 0.44 1.13
CA ILE A 22 -5.43 1.31 -0.01
C ILE A 22 -3.91 1.41 -0.20
N ALA A 23 -3.14 1.47 0.89
CA ALA A 23 -1.69 1.54 0.81
C ALA A 23 -1.10 0.26 0.19
N ASP A 24 -1.62 -0.91 0.53
CA ASP A 24 -1.19 -2.20 -0.04
C ASP A 24 -1.46 -2.24 -1.56
N ASP A 25 -2.64 -1.79 -2.00
CA ASP A 25 -2.97 -1.72 -3.44
C ASP A 25 -2.03 -0.76 -4.20
N ILE A 26 -1.72 0.41 -3.61
CA ILE A 26 -0.81 1.38 -4.21
C ILE A 26 0.62 0.83 -4.27
N LEU A 27 1.07 0.14 -3.22
CA LEU A 27 2.38 -0.49 -3.18
C LEU A 27 2.50 -1.57 -4.27
N LEU A 28 1.47 -2.41 -4.42
CA LEU A 28 1.41 -3.41 -5.50
C LEU A 28 1.48 -2.75 -6.88
N GLN A 29 0.71 -1.67 -7.09
CA GLN A 29 0.73 -0.95 -8.36
C GLN A 29 2.10 -0.34 -8.66
N LEU A 30 2.78 0.22 -7.64
CA LEU A 30 4.14 0.76 -7.78
C LEU A 30 5.14 -0.34 -8.13
N GLU A 31 5.07 -1.49 -7.46
CA GLU A 31 5.95 -2.63 -7.74
C GLU A 31 5.79 -3.13 -9.18
N LEU A 32 4.54 -3.29 -9.65
CA LEU A 32 4.25 -3.66 -11.04
C LEU A 32 4.77 -2.62 -12.03
N SER A 33 4.59 -1.33 -11.73
CA SER A 33 5.05 -0.24 -12.59
C SER A 33 6.58 -0.18 -12.67
N LEU A 34 7.28 -0.44 -11.55
CA LEU A 34 8.74 -0.53 -11.52
C LEU A 34 9.23 -1.72 -12.34
N LYS A 35 8.58 -2.88 -12.20
CA LYS A 35 8.91 -4.07 -12.98
C LYS A 35 8.72 -3.84 -14.48
N ASP A 36 7.61 -3.23 -14.88
CA ASP A 36 7.37 -2.87 -16.29
C ASP A 36 8.41 -1.86 -16.80
N ALA A 37 8.90 -0.95 -15.95
CA ALA A 37 9.96 -0.02 -16.28
C ALA A 37 11.31 -0.73 -16.51
N GLU A 38 11.68 -1.67 -15.64
CA GLU A 38 12.91 -2.48 -15.77
C GLU A 38 12.88 -3.39 -17.01
N GLU A 39 11.72 -3.97 -17.31
CA GLU A 39 11.50 -4.82 -18.49
C GLU A 39 11.37 -4.00 -19.80
N GLY A 40 11.46 -2.66 -19.72
CA GLY A 40 11.38 -1.78 -20.89
C GLY A 40 9.99 -1.68 -21.51
N LYS A 41 8.93 -2.12 -20.81
CA LYS A 41 7.52 -2.06 -21.24
C LYS A 41 6.89 -0.69 -21.01
N ILE A 42 7.69 0.37 -21.06
CA ILE A 42 7.25 1.74 -20.81
C ILE A 42 6.93 2.45 -22.12
N ARG A 43 5.70 2.93 -22.26
CA ARG A 43 5.30 3.74 -23.41
C ARG A 43 5.76 5.17 -23.17
N LYS A 44 6.77 5.64 -23.92
CA LYS A 44 7.13 7.06 -23.93
C LYS A 44 6.00 7.84 -24.59
N VAL A 45 5.33 8.68 -23.81
CA VAL A 45 4.44 9.72 -24.33
C VAL A 45 5.32 10.93 -24.66
N ALA A 46 5.44 11.22 -25.95
CA ALA A 46 6.09 12.41 -26.49
C ALA A 46 5.08 13.55 -26.65
#